data_AF-A0AAW1SY84-F1
#
_entry.id   AF-A0AAW1SY84-F1
#
_cell.length_a   1.000
_cell.length_b   1.000
_cell.length_c   1.000
_cell.angle_alpha   90.00
_cell.angle_beta   90.00
_cell.angle_gamma   90.00
#
_symmetry.space_group_name_H-M   'P 1'
#
loop_
_entity.id
_entity.type
_entity.pdbx_description
1 polymer ?
#
loop_
_entity_poly.entity_id
_entity_poly.type
_entity_poly.pdbx_seq_one_letter_code
_entity_poly.pdbx_strand_id
1 'polypeptide(L)'
;YANRQKVLQDCAQRLRDSLPSSAKVHIIPEGAANADSLLGFIRLIDYLVQPSVLGRAPLRLVVDSGTGITATGLGLGIKLLQLPWSVTAVSLVETPEQCLKVQHWLTQAFADQHCEGVCQGLEELPIEWVPRLQPRRFGKVLEGEIAACRQVAQQY
;
A
#
# COMPACT_ATOMS: atom_id res chain seq x y z
N TYR A 1 6.04 18.86 0.36
CA TYR A 1 5.74 17.53 0.92
C TYR A 1 6.73 17.03 1.96
N ALA A 2 7.91 17.64 2.12
CA ALA A 2 8.86 17.28 3.18
C ALA A 2 8.44 17.87 4.54
N ASN A 3 7.46 17.25 5.22
CA ASN A 3 7.31 17.29 6.70
C ASN A 3 6.10 16.52 7.25
N ARG A 4 5.43 15.65 6.47
CA ARG A 4 4.14 15.05 6.87
C ARG A 4 4.20 14.33 8.22
N GLN A 5 5.29 13.59 8.46
CA GLN A 5 5.52 12.89 9.72
C GLN A 5 5.64 13.86 10.90
N LYS A 6 6.39 14.96 10.74
CA LYS A 6 6.50 15.99 11.78
C LYS A 6 5.17 16.67 12.05
N VAL A 7 4.40 16.99 11.01
CA VAL A 7 3.05 17.59 11.18
C VAL A 7 2.14 16.65 11.97
N LEU A 8 2.15 15.35 11.66
CA LEU A 8 1.38 14.36 12.42
C LEU A 8 1.87 14.25 13.88
N GLN A 9 3.18 14.30 14.11
CA GLN A 9 3.77 14.31 15.46
C GLN A 9 3.38 15.55 16.26
N ASP A 10 3.48 16.74 15.67
CA ASP A 10 3.12 18.02 16.31
C ASP A 10 1.62 18.07 16.63
N CYS A 11 0.76 17.56 15.74
CA CYS A 11 -0.67 17.40 16.02
C CYS A 11 -0.93 16.40 17.16
N ALA A 12 -0.28 15.25 17.14
CA ALA A 12 -0.44 14.23 18.17
C ALA A 12 0.02 14.75 19.55
N GLN A 13 1.09 15.54 19.61
CA GLN A 13 1.57 16.13 20.85
C GLN A 13 0.56 17.15 21.41
N ARG A 14 0.06 18.07 20.57
CA ARG A 14 -0.99 19.02 20.98
C ARG A 14 -2.24 18.32 21.51
N LEU A 15 -2.61 17.18 20.93
CA LEU A 15 -3.73 16.36 21.42
C LEU A 15 -3.41 15.71 22.77
N ARG A 16 -2.20 15.19 22.97
CA ARG A 16 -1.80 14.62 24.27
C ARG A 16 -1.83 15.68 25.38
N ASP A 17 -1.43 16.90 25.07
CA ASP A 17 -1.41 17.99 26.04
C ASP A 17 -2.82 18.48 26.42
N SER A 18 -3.82 18.27 25.56
CA SER A 18 -5.21 18.72 25.79
C SER A 18 -6.15 17.63 26.30
N LEU A 19 -5.72 16.36 26.32
CA LEU A 19 -6.52 15.23 26.74
C LEU A 19 -6.20 14.82 28.20
N PRO A 20 -7.12 14.12 28.89
CA PRO A 20 -6.82 13.53 30.19
C PRO A 20 -5.60 12.60 30.13
N SER A 21 -4.85 12.48 31.22
CA SER A 21 -3.64 11.65 31.30
C SER A 21 -3.87 10.15 31.05
N SER A 22 -5.12 9.68 31.15
CA SER A 22 -5.53 8.32 30.82
C SER A 22 -5.73 8.07 29.32
N ALA A 23 -5.81 9.13 28.50
CA ALA A 23 -6.04 9.02 27.07
C ALA A 23 -4.76 8.60 26.34
N LYS A 24 -4.90 7.69 25.36
CA LYS A 24 -3.80 7.24 24.49
C LYS A 24 -3.97 7.84 23.09
N VAL A 25 -2.90 8.43 22.57
CA VAL A 25 -2.87 9.00 21.22
C VAL A 25 -1.91 8.20 20.35
N HIS A 26 -2.45 7.52 19.35
CA HIS A 26 -1.72 6.76 18.34
C HIS A 26 -1.63 7.53 17.03
N ILE A 27 -0.46 7.49 16.39
CA ILE A 27 -0.26 8.08 15.07
C ILE A 27 -0.42 6.97 14.03
N ILE A 28 -1.39 7.16 13.14
CA ILE A 28 -1.51 6.35 11.94
C ILE A 28 -0.85 7.14 10.80
N PRO A 29 0.20 6.61 10.15
CA PRO A 29 0.87 7.30 9.07
C PRO A 29 -0.05 7.48 7.86
N GLU A 30 0.34 8.33 6.93
CA GLU A 30 -0.42 8.53 5.69
C GLU A 30 -0.65 7.19 4.96
N GLY A 31 -1.86 7.01 4.45
CA GLY A 31 -2.28 5.77 3.81
C GLY A 31 -2.23 4.56 4.75
N ALA A 32 -2.08 4.78 6.07
CA ALA A 32 -1.78 3.74 7.04
C ALA A 32 -0.53 2.90 6.68
N ALA A 33 0.48 3.49 6.03
CA ALA A 33 1.70 2.77 5.67
C ALA A 33 2.54 2.36 6.89
N ASN A 34 2.23 1.21 7.48
CA ASN A 34 2.94 0.55 8.57
C ASN A 34 2.85 -0.98 8.42
N ALA A 35 3.62 -1.71 9.25
CA ALA A 35 3.66 -3.16 9.25
C ALA A 35 2.28 -3.80 9.50
N ASP A 36 1.56 -3.37 10.54
CA ASP A 36 0.24 -3.93 10.90
C ASP A 36 -0.76 -3.87 9.74
N SER A 37 -0.73 -2.82 8.92
CA SER A 37 -1.66 -2.65 7.82
C SER A 37 -1.50 -3.70 6.72
N LEU A 38 -0.33 -4.34 6.63
CA LEU A 38 -0.10 -5.44 5.69
C LEU A 38 -0.96 -6.67 6.00
N LEU A 39 -1.32 -6.89 7.27
CA LEU A 39 -2.21 -8.00 7.67
C LEU A 39 -3.57 -7.91 6.97
N GLY A 40 -4.09 -6.69 6.79
CA GLY A 40 -5.34 -6.45 6.07
C GLY A 40 -5.27 -6.90 4.62
N PHE A 41 -4.14 -6.65 3.95
CA PHE A 41 -3.94 -7.05 2.56
C PHE A 41 -3.64 -8.54 2.40
N ILE A 42 -2.93 -9.16 3.36
CA ILE A 42 -2.76 -10.62 3.39
C ILE A 42 -4.14 -11.28 3.50
N ARG A 43 -4.99 -10.81 4.41
CA ARG A 43 -6.37 -11.27 4.53
C ARG A 43 -7.19 -11.02 3.27
N LEU A 44 -6.95 -9.90 2.57
CA LEU A 44 -7.61 -9.63 1.29
C LEU A 44 -7.20 -10.67 0.23
N ILE A 45 -5.91 -10.99 0.08
CA ILE A 45 -5.47 -12.04 -0.86
C ILE A 45 -6.09 -13.39 -0.49
N ASP A 46 -6.15 -13.75 0.79
CA ASP A 46 -6.81 -14.97 1.26
C ASP A 46 -8.31 -15.02 0.95
N TYR A 47 -8.99 -13.88 0.93
CA TYR A 47 -10.37 -13.79 0.44
C TYR A 47 -10.45 -13.93 -1.09
N LEU A 48 -9.61 -13.20 -1.83
CA LEU A 48 -9.64 -13.14 -3.28
C LEU A 48 -9.33 -14.49 -3.94
N VAL A 49 -8.50 -15.31 -3.30
CA VAL A 49 -8.09 -16.62 -3.83
C VAL A 49 -9.21 -17.66 -3.82
N GLN A 50 -10.32 -17.39 -3.13
CA GLN A 50 -11.47 -18.29 -3.11
C GLN A 50 -11.98 -18.54 -4.54
N PRO A 51 -12.35 -19.80 -4.90
CA PRO A 51 -12.80 -20.14 -6.24
C PRO A 51 -13.98 -19.32 -6.77
N SER A 52 -14.85 -18.85 -5.87
CA SER A 52 -16.01 -18.01 -6.20
C SER A 52 -15.68 -16.53 -6.41
N VAL A 53 -14.44 -16.10 -6.14
CA VAL A 53 -14.02 -14.69 -6.22
C VAL A 53 -13.08 -14.50 -7.42
N LEU A 54 -11.79 -14.85 -7.29
CA LEU A 54 -10.83 -14.83 -8.41
C LEU A 54 -10.14 -16.19 -8.64
N GLY A 55 -10.22 -17.12 -7.68
CA GLY A 55 -9.59 -18.43 -7.78
C GLY A 55 -8.06 -18.38 -7.67
N ARG A 56 -7.37 -19.41 -8.18
CA ARG A 56 -5.90 -19.56 -8.10
C ARG A 56 -5.18 -19.50 -9.44
N ALA A 57 -5.92 -19.29 -10.53
CA ALA A 57 -5.34 -19.20 -11.86
C ALA A 57 -4.37 -18.01 -11.95
N PRO A 58 -3.37 -18.04 -12.86
CA PRO A 58 -2.47 -16.90 -13.06
C PRO A 58 -3.24 -15.60 -13.29
N LEU A 59 -2.86 -14.56 -12.55
CA LEU A 59 -3.55 -13.27 -12.54
C LEU A 59 -2.57 -12.12 -12.39
N ARG A 60 -2.81 -11.02 -13.09
CA ARG A 60 -2.10 -9.76 -12.89
C ARG A 60 -3.04 -8.71 -12.31
N LEU A 61 -2.73 -8.25 -11.11
CA LEU A 61 -3.40 -7.12 -10.48
C LEU A 61 -2.72 -5.83 -10.92
N VAL A 62 -3.50 -4.81 -11.26
CA VAL A 62 -3.00 -3.46 -11.55
C VAL A 62 -3.54 -2.52 -10.49
N VAL A 63 -2.65 -1.84 -9.76
CA VAL A 63 -3.04 -0.97 -8.65
C VAL A 63 -2.36 0.38 -8.76
N ASP A 64 -3.10 1.42 -8.40
CA ASP A 64 -2.51 2.73 -8.17
C ASP A 64 -1.69 2.72 -6.88
N SER A 65 -0.55 3.41 -6.86
CA SER A 65 0.33 3.45 -5.69
C SER A 65 0.72 4.88 -5.32
N GLY A 66 0.24 5.32 -4.16
CA GLY A 66 0.76 6.50 -3.47
C GLY A 66 1.81 6.13 -2.43
N THR A 67 1.38 5.65 -1.27
CA THR A 67 2.29 5.28 -0.17
C THR A 67 2.93 3.90 -0.34
N GLY A 68 2.62 3.16 -1.40
CA GLY A 68 3.16 1.82 -1.66
C GLY A 68 2.57 0.69 -0.82
N ILE A 69 1.82 0.98 0.25
CA ILE A 69 1.33 -0.01 1.21
C ILE A 69 0.40 -1.06 0.57
N THR A 70 -0.52 -0.63 -0.28
CA THR A 70 -1.48 -1.53 -0.95
C THR A 70 -0.75 -2.51 -1.86
N ALA A 71 0.11 -2.01 -2.75
CA ALA A 71 0.89 -2.86 -3.65
C ALA A 71 1.80 -3.83 -2.87
N THR A 72 2.48 -3.33 -1.84
CA THR A 72 3.35 -4.13 -0.97
C THR A 72 2.55 -5.22 -0.26
N GLY A 73 1.41 -4.90 0.33
CA GLY A 73 0.55 -5.85 1.04
C GLY A 73 -0.03 -6.92 0.12
N LEU A 74 -0.48 -6.56 -1.09
CA LEU A 74 -0.94 -7.52 -2.09
C LEU A 74 0.20 -8.46 -2.52
N GLY A 75 1.38 -7.90 -2.84
CA GLY A 75 2.54 -8.69 -3.22
C GLY A 75 3.01 -9.62 -2.10
N LEU A 76 2.98 -9.16 -0.85
CA LEU A 76 3.30 -9.96 0.32
C LEU A 76 2.31 -11.12 0.49
N GLY A 77 1.00 -10.86 0.42
CA GLY A 77 -0.02 -11.90 0.50
C GLY A 77 0.13 -12.95 -0.62
N ILE A 78 0.37 -12.51 -1.85
CA ILE A 78 0.64 -13.39 -3.01
C ILE A 78 1.86 -14.28 -2.74
N LYS A 79 2.96 -13.69 -2.25
CA LYS A 79 4.20 -14.41 -1.93
C LYS A 79 3.97 -15.45 -0.85
N LEU A 80 3.32 -15.07 0.25
CA LEU A 80 3.05 -15.96 1.39
C LEU A 80 2.13 -17.13 1.02
N LEU A 81 1.13 -16.89 0.17
CA LEU A 81 0.21 -17.93 -0.31
C LEU A 81 0.71 -18.69 -1.55
N GLN A 82 1.93 -18.38 -2.02
CA GLN A 82 2.58 -18.98 -3.19
C GLN A 82 1.70 -18.97 -4.44
N LEU A 83 1.03 -17.85 -4.72
CA LEU A 83 0.12 -17.73 -5.85
C LEU A 83 0.88 -17.38 -7.13
N PRO A 84 0.42 -17.86 -8.31
CA PRO A 84 0.99 -17.50 -9.61
C PRO A 84 0.52 -16.10 -10.05
N TRP A 85 0.42 -15.16 -9.12
CA TRP A 85 -0.10 -13.82 -9.34
C TRP A 85 1.05 -12.80 -9.38
N SER A 86 0.79 -11.66 -10.01
CA SER A 86 1.71 -10.52 -9.99
C SER A 86 0.95 -9.20 -9.78
N VAL A 87 1.65 -8.18 -9.30
CA VAL A 87 1.12 -6.83 -9.13
C VAL A 87 1.89 -5.87 -10.04
N THR A 88 1.19 -5.09 -10.87
CA THR A 88 1.74 -3.90 -11.52
C THR A 88 1.29 -2.68 -10.73
N ALA A 89 2.23 -2.05 -10.02
CA ALA A 89 1.99 -0.92 -9.15
C ALA A 89 2.35 0.38 -9.89
N VAL A 90 1.33 1.16 -10.24
CA VAL A 90 1.46 2.40 -10.98
C VAL A 90 1.72 3.55 -10.01
N SER A 91 2.97 4.00 -9.93
CA SER A 91 3.41 5.00 -8.96
C SER A 91 2.92 6.40 -9.29
N LEU A 92 2.32 7.07 -8.31
CA LEU A 92 1.73 8.40 -8.45
C LEU A 92 2.78 9.50 -8.66
N VAL A 93 3.83 9.49 -7.84
CA VAL A 93 4.85 10.56 -7.81
C VAL A 93 6.27 9.99 -7.70
N GLU A 94 6.43 8.90 -6.95
CA GLU A 94 7.70 8.27 -6.61
C GLU A 94 8.31 7.52 -7.80
N THR A 95 9.64 7.49 -7.87
CA THR A 95 10.33 6.64 -8.85
C THR A 95 10.27 5.16 -8.43
N PRO A 96 10.43 4.20 -9.37
CA PRO A 96 10.47 2.77 -9.02
C PRO A 96 11.46 2.44 -7.90
N GLU A 97 12.62 3.08 -7.87
CA GLU A 97 13.65 2.86 -6.85
C GLU A 97 13.20 3.36 -5.46
N GLN A 98 12.46 4.48 -5.41
CA GLN A 98 11.90 5.00 -4.18
C GLN A 98 10.79 4.08 -3.65
N CYS A 99 9.93 3.58 -4.54
CA CYS A 99 8.90 2.60 -4.19
C CYS A 99 9.52 1.32 -3.63
N LEU A 100 10.60 0.83 -4.24
CA LEU A 100 11.30 -0.37 -3.78
C LEU A 100 11.88 -0.18 -2.36
N LYS A 101 12.45 0.99 -2.06
CA LYS A 101 12.91 1.30 -0.69
C LYS A 101 11.77 1.28 0.34
N VAL A 102 10.60 1.81 -0.03
CA VAL A 102 9.41 1.77 0.84
C VAL A 102 8.93 0.34 1.04
N GLN A 103 8.91 -0.47 -0.02
CA GLN A 103 8.59 -1.90 0.06
C GLN A 103 9.51 -2.62 1.04
N HIS A 104 10.83 -2.49 0.88
CA HIS A 104 11.81 -3.15 1.76
C HIS A 104 11.67 -2.72 3.21
N TRP A 105 11.51 -1.43 3.47
CA TRP A 105 11.29 -0.94 4.82
C TRP A 105 10.01 -1.53 5.44
N LEU A 106 8.90 -1.58 4.69
CA LEU A 106 7.63 -2.14 5.16
C LEU A 106 7.72 -3.64 5.43
N THR A 107 8.33 -4.40 4.52
CA THR A 107 8.44 -5.86 4.69
C THR A 107 9.41 -6.25 5.79
N GLN A 108 10.48 -5.49 5.99
CA GLN A 108 11.38 -5.67 7.12
C GLN A 108 10.66 -5.37 8.44
N ALA A 109 9.96 -4.22 8.55
CA ALA A 109 9.20 -3.89 9.74
C ALA A 109 8.13 -4.94 10.06
N PHE A 110 7.50 -5.52 9.04
CA PHE A 110 6.56 -6.64 9.20
C PHE A 110 7.23 -7.90 9.73
N ALA A 111 8.39 -8.27 9.16
CA ALA A 111 9.12 -9.45 9.58
C ALA A 111 9.57 -9.34 11.05
N ASP A 112 10.04 -8.16 11.46
CA ASP A 112 10.45 -7.88 12.83
C ASP A 112 9.28 -7.99 13.82
N GLN A 113 8.09 -7.52 13.43
CA GLN A 113 6.92 -7.46 14.32
C GLN A 113 6.10 -8.75 14.37
N HIS A 114 6.02 -9.49 13.26
CA HIS A 114 5.07 -10.60 13.13
C HIS A 114 5.70 -11.95 12.78
N CYS A 115 6.97 -11.98 12.37
CA CYS A 115 7.64 -13.21 11.96
C CYS A 115 8.80 -13.64 12.86
N GLU A 116 9.12 -12.89 13.93
CA GLU A 116 10.31 -13.14 14.77
C GLU A 116 11.61 -13.31 13.97
N GLY A 117 11.74 -12.64 12.81
CA GLY A 117 12.89 -12.77 11.91
C GLY A 117 12.97 -14.06 11.08
N VAL A 118 11.94 -14.93 11.11
CA VAL A 118 11.92 -16.22 10.40
C VAL A 118 11.54 -16.09 8.93
N CYS A 119 10.81 -15.03 8.55
CA CYS A 119 10.35 -14.82 7.19
C CYS A 119 11.49 -14.40 6.25
N GLN A 120 12.13 -15.37 5.59
CA GLN A 120 13.14 -15.12 4.56
C GLN A 120 12.51 -14.75 3.21
N GLY A 121 13.19 -13.90 2.44
CA GLY A 121 12.83 -13.61 1.04
C GLY A 121 11.61 -12.70 0.85
N LEU A 122 11.21 -11.93 1.88
CA LEU A 122 10.14 -10.92 1.77
C LEU A 122 10.59 -9.64 1.05
N GLU A 123 11.86 -9.55 0.67
CA GLU A 123 12.42 -8.45 -0.11
C GLU A 123 12.01 -8.55 -1.59
N GLU A 124 11.82 -9.78 -2.08
CA GLU A 124 11.47 -10.10 -3.47
C GLU A 124 9.98 -10.46 -3.59
N LEU A 125 9.16 -9.42 -3.63
CA LEU A 125 7.72 -9.54 -3.90
C LEU A 125 7.45 -9.54 -5.42
N PRO A 126 6.37 -10.20 -5.88
CA PRO A 126 5.99 -10.24 -7.29
C PRO A 126 5.32 -8.92 -7.73
N ILE A 127 6.04 -7.81 -7.58
CA ILE A 127 5.58 -6.45 -7.84
C ILE A 127 6.47 -5.81 -8.91
N GLU A 128 5.83 -5.29 -9.95
CA GLU A 128 6.43 -4.43 -10.96
C GLU A 128 6.05 -2.97 -10.66
N TRP A 129 7.03 -2.17 -10.26
CA TRP A 129 6.83 -0.74 -10.02
C TRP A 129 6.99 0.04 -11.32
N VAL A 130 5.92 0.67 -11.80
CA VAL A 130 5.92 1.43 -13.05
C VAL A 130 5.59 2.90 -12.80
N PRO A 131 6.28 3.85 -13.45
CA PRO A 131 5.90 5.25 -13.35
C PRO A 131 4.58 5.51 -14.10
N ARG A 132 3.82 6.51 -13.66
CA ARG A 132 2.73 7.05 -14.49
C ARG A 132 3.29 7.68 -15.77
N LEU A 133 2.64 7.40 -16.90
CA LEU A 133 2.94 8.04 -18.19
C LEU A 133 2.80 9.57 -18.12
N GLN A 134 1.82 10.05 -17.36
CA GLN A 134 1.63 11.46 -17.06
C GLN A 134 1.67 11.68 -15.55
N PRO A 135 2.82 12.11 -15.00
CA PRO A 135 2.97 12.37 -13.57
C PRO A 135 1.93 13.38 -13.09
N ARG A 136 1.19 13.00 -12.05
CA ARG A 136 0.08 13.79 -11.51
C ARG A 136 0.54 14.49 -10.24
N ARG A 137 0.17 15.76 -10.08
CA ARG A 137 0.20 16.39 -8.74
C ARG A 137 -1.09 16.03 -8.01
N PHE A 138 -0.96 15.55 -6.78
CA PHE A 138 -2.08 15.22 -5.91
C PHE A 138 -3.16 16.33 -5.94
N GLY A 139 -4.41 15.95 -6.14
CA GLY A 139 -5.56 16.87 -6.22
C GLY A 139 -5.80 17.54 -7.58
N LYS A 140 -4.94 17.39 -8.59
CA LYS A 140 -5.18 17.95 -9.94
C LYS A 140 -5.84 16.92 -10.84
N VAL A 141 -7.00 17.19 -11.40
CA VAL A 141 -7.63 16.34 -12.43
C VAL A 141 -7.10 16.75 -13.80
N LEU A 142 -6.67 15.79 -14.62
CA LEU A 142 -6.22 16.05 -15.99
C LEU A 142 -7.42 16.17 -16.94
N GLU A 143 -7.20 16.86 -18.06
CA GLU A 143 -8.21 16.99 -19.10
C GLU A 143 -8.63 15.59 -19.60
N GLY A 144 -9.95 15.39 -19.76
CA GLY A 144 -10.52 14.11 -20.19
C GLY A 144 -10.68 13.04 -19.10
N GLU A 145 -10.04 13.14 -17.92
CA GLU A 145 -10.17 12.13 -16.86
C GLU A 145 -11.61 11.99 -16.35
N ILE A 146 -12.34 13.10 -16.19
CA ILE A 146 -13.74 13.06 -15.75
C ILE A 146 -14.61 12.34 -16.79
N ALA A 147 -14.37 12.59 -18.08
CA ALA A 147 -15.09 11.93 -19.15
C ALA A 147 -14.79 10.43 -19.19
N ALA A 148 -13.51 10.05 -19.04
CA ALA A 148 -13.09 8.66 -18.94
C ALA A 148 -13.71 7.96 -17.72
N CYS A 149 -13.70 8.60 -16.54
CA CYS A 149 -14.34 8.07 -15.33
C CYS A 149 -15.85 7.84 -15.55
N ARG A 150 -16.54 8.78 -16.20
CA ARG A 150 -17.97 8.62 -16.55
C ARG A 150 -18.20 7.46 -17.50
N GLN A 151 -17.35 7.32 -18.51
CA GLN A 151 -17.45 6.22 -19.47
C GLN A 151 -17.28 4.87 -18.78
N VAL A 152 -16.25 4.71 -17.94
CA VAL A 152 -16.02 3.47 -17.19
C VAL A 152 -17.19 3.17 -16.25
N ALA A 153 -17.69 4.17 -15.52
CA ALA A 153 -18.82 4.01 -14.60
C ALA A 153 -20.15 3.68 -15.30
N GLN A 154 -20.25 3.86 -16.62
CA GLN A 154 -21.44 3.50 -17.41
C GLN A 154 -21.30 2.13 -18.09
N GLN A 155 -20.10 1.55 -18.10
CA GLN A 155 -19.80 0.28 -18.76
C GLN A 155 -19.92 -0.96 -17.85
N TYR A 156 -19.95 -0.76 -16.53
CA TYR A 156 -20.08 -1.78 -15.49
C TYR A 156 -21.18 -1.38 -14.51
#